data_AF-A0A977NNI3-F1
#
_entry.id   AF-A0A977NNI3-F1
#
_cell.length_a   1.000
_cell.length_b   1.000
_cell.length_c   1.000
_cell.angle_alpha   90.00
_cell.angle_beta   90.00
_cell.angle_gamma   90.00
#
_symmetry.space_group_name_H-M   'P 1'
#
loop_
_entity.id
_entity.type
_entity.pdbx_description
1 polymer ?
#
loop_
_entity_poly.entity_id
_entity_poly.type
_entity_poly.pdbx_seq_one_letter_code
_entity_poly.pdbx_strand_id
1 'polypeptide(L)' 'MSSSEGGTGSVTYECMRCGTPVTVEELSRLPEIKCICGFRVFRKARPPIVKQLKAV' A
#
# COMPACT_ATOMS: atom_id res chain seq x y z
N MET A 1 19.80 14.17 -5.23
CA MET A 1 19.59 13.76 -3.83
C MET A 1 18.23 14.29 -3.40
N SER A 2 17.26 13.38 -3.31
CA SER A 2 16.10 13.38 -2.39
C SER A 2 15.49 14.71 -1.97
N SER A 3 14.57 15.22 -2.79
CA SER A 3 13.55 16.19 -2.36
C SER A 3 12.45 15.46 -1.58
N SER A 4 12.32 15.82 -0.32
CA SER A 4 11.25 15.50 0.63
C SER A 4 9.96 16.28 0.32
N GLU A 5 8.77 15.71 0.57
CA GLU A 5 7.69 16.33 1.37
C GLU A 5 6.42 15.45 1.44
N GLY A 6 5.99 15.17 2.67
CA GLY A 6 4.78 14.40 3.01
C GLY A 6 5.11 13.21 3.90
N GLY A 7 4.99 13.37 5.22
CA GLY A 7 5.21 12.31 6.20
C GLY A 7 4.21 11.16 6.06
N THR A 8 4.50 10.21 5.18
CA THR A 8 3.70 9.00 4.99
C THR A 8 4.65 7.83 4.73
N GLY A 9 4.91 7.03 5.77
CA GLY A 9 5.71 5.80 5.63
C GLY A 9 5.22 4.96 4.45
N SER A 10 6.16 4.40 3.70
CA SER A 10 5.95 3.53 2.53
C SER A 10 4.67 2.69 2.62
N VAL A 11 3.57 3.21 2.07
CA VAL A 11 2.27 2.55 2.13
C VAL A 11 2.31 1.37 1.18
N THR A 12 2.35 0.17 1.75
CA THR A 12 2.21 -1.07 0.98
C THR A 12 0.73 -1.40 0.81
N TYR A 13 0.38 -1.78 -0.41
CA TYR A 13 -0.93 -2.27 -0.79
C TYR A 13 -0.85 -3.75 -1.08
N GLU A 14 -1.88 -4.52 -0.76
CA GLU A 14 -1.93 -5.96 -1.03
C GLU A 14 -3.08 -6.26 -1.98
N CYS A 15 -2.82 -7.06 -3.01
CA CYS A 15 -3.87 -7.50 -3.92
C CYS A 15 -4.78 -8.52 -3.23
N MET A 16 -6.11 -8.34 -3.33
CA MET A 16 -7.08 -9.24 -2.70
C MET A 16 -7.08 -10.66 -3.27
N ARG A 17 -6.56 -10.87 -4.49
CA ARG A 17 -6.62 -12.17 -5.19
C ARG A 17 -5.34 -12.99 -5.09
N CYS A 18 -4.17 -12.35 -5.19
CA CYS A 18 -2.86 -13.01 -5.13
C CYS A 18 -2.06 -12.67 -3.88
N GLY A 19 -2.49 -11.70 -3.07
CA GLY A 19 -1.81 -11.32 -1.83
C GLY A 19 -0.46 -10.62 -2.03
N THR A 20 -0.06 -10.33 -3.28
CA THR A 20 1.23 -9.70 -3.57
C THR A 20 1.25 -8.27 -3.01
N PRO A 21 2.25 -7.92 -2.18
CA PRO A 21 2.45 -6.55 -1.72
C PRO A 21 3.02 -5.71 -2.88
N VAL A 22 2.40 -4.56 -3.13
CA VAL A 22 2.76 -3.61 -4.18
C VAL A 22 2.84 -2.22 -3.57
N THR A 23 3.81 -1.43 -3.98
CA THR A 23 4.04 -0.08 -3.47
C THR A 23 3.29 0.97 -4.29
N VAL A 24 3.04 2.13 -3.70
CA VAL A 24 2.37 3.25 -4.38
C VAL A 24 3.14 3.71 -5.62
N GLU A 25 4.47 3.61 -5.57
CA GLU A 25 5.36 3.99 -6.68
C GLU A 25 5.24 3.05 -7.89
N GLU A 26 4.97 1.77 -7.66
CA GLU A 26 4.74 0.81 -8.75
C GLU A 26 3.36 1.04 -9.40
N LEU A 27 2.36 1.43 -8.60
CA LEU A 27 1.02 1.76 -9.06
C LEU A 27 0.96 3.08 -9.85
N SER A 28 1.81 4.06 -9.55
CA SER A 28 1.83 5.36 -10.24
C SER A 28 2.58 5.34 -11.57
N ARG A 29 3.45 4.34 -11.78
CA ARG A 29 4.20 4.16 -13.04
C ARG A 29 3.36 3.51 -14.15
N LEU A 30 2.30 2.81 -13.79
CA LEU A 30 1.38 2.17 -14.73
C LEU A 30 0.17 3.10 -14.96
N PRO A 31 -0.27 3.31 -16.21
CA PRO A 31 -1.45 4.15 -16.51
C PRO A 31 -2.76 3.58 -15.97
N GLU A 32 -2.79 2.30 -15.56
CA GLU A 32 -3.93 1.64 -14.94
C GLU A 32 -3.50 0.93 -13.65
N ILE A 33 -4.29 1.11 -12.58
CA ILE A 33 -4.07 0.43 -11.30
C ILE A 33 -4.48 -1.05 -11.42
N LYS A 34 -3.52 -1.89 -11.78
CA LYS A 34 -3.72 -3.33 -12.02
C LYS A 34 -2.62 -4.12 -11.32
N CYS A 35 -3.01 -5.23 -10.70
CA CYS A 35 -2.06 -6.23 -10.27
C CYS A 35 -1.64 -7.10 -11.47
N ILE A 36 -0.47 -7.76 -11.39
CA ILE A 36 0.00 -8.75 -12.37
C ILE A 36 -1.02 -9.86 -12.69
N CYS A 37 -1.97 -10.11 -11.77
CA CYS A 37 -3.06 -11.06 -11.96
C CYS A 37 -4.30 -10.49 -12.68
N GLY A 38 -4.26 -9.23 -13.13
CA GLY A 38 -5.37 -8.53 -13.79
C GLY A 38 -6.45 -7.98 -12.84
N PHE A 39 -6.33 -8.22 -11.54
CA PHE A 39 -7.27 -7.72 -10.53
C PHE A 39 -6.98 -6.26 -10.15
N ARG A 40 -8.02 -5.48 -9.81
CA ARG A 40 -7.93 -4.02 -9.57
C ARG A 40 -8.14 -3.60 -8.11
N VAL A 41 -8.52 -4.54 -7.24
CA VAL A 41 -8.84 -4.22 -5.84
C VAL A 41 -7.63 -4.54 -4.95
N PHE A 42 -7.13 -3.50 -4.28
CA PHE A 42 -6.04 -3.58 -3.33
C PHE A 42 -6.49 -3.14 -1.94
N ARG A 43 -5.99 -3.82 -0.89
CA ARG A 43 -6.17 -3.41 0.51
C ARG A 43 -4.91 -2.68 1.00
N LYS A 44 -5.06 -1.61 1.77
CA LYS A 44 -3.93 -0.94 2.42
C LYS A 44 -3.42 -1.81 3.57
N ALA A 45 -2.12 -2.12 3.58
CA ALA A 45 -1.52 -2.85 4.69
C ALA A 45 -1.59 -2.03 5.99
N ARG A 46 -1.72 -2.72 7.11
CA ARG A 46 -1.75 -2.05 8.42
C ARG A 46 -0.42 -1.33 8.64
N PRO A 47 -0.43 -0.03 8.99
CA PRO A 47 0.81 0.65 9.35
C PRO A 47 1.46 -0.03 10.56
N PRO A 48 2.79 -0.02 10.67
CA PRO A 48 3.52 -0.67 11.77
C PRO A 48 3.31 0.05 13.12
N ILE A 49 2.55 1.15 13.15
CA ILE A 49 2.27 1.89 14.37
C ILE A 49 1.35 1.08 15.29
N VAL A 50 1.81 0.86 16.52
CA VAL A 50 1.06 0.12 17.53
C VAL A 50 -0.15 0.94 17.93
N LYS A 51 -1.34 0.34 17.83
CA LYS A 51 -2.58 0.94 18.33
C LYS A 51 -2.80 0.48 19.77
N GLN A 52 -2.78 1.41 20.73
CA GLN A 52 -3.22 1.13 22.10
C GLN A 52 -4.75 1.11 22.13
N LEU A 53 -5.33 -0.04 22.51
CA LEU A 53 -6.76 -0.22 22.68
C LEU A 53 -7.05 -0.36 24.18
N LYS A 54 -7.98 0.44 24.71
CA LYS A 54 -8.48 0.23 26.07
C LYS A 54 -9.35 -1.03 26.07
N ALA A 55 -9.09 -1.94 27.00
CA ALA A 55 -10.06 -2.98 27.33
C ALA A 55 -11.26 -2.32 28.03
N VAL A 56 -12.46 -2.84 27.77
CA VAL A 56 -13.73 -2.38 28.38
C VAL A 56 -13.56 -2.17 29.89
#